data_AF-D3Z0F3-F1
#
_entry.id   AF-D3Z0F3-F1
#
_cell.length_a   1.000
_cell.length_b   1.000
_cell.length_c   1.000
_cell.angle_alpha   90.00
_cell.angle_beta   90.00
_cell.angle_gamma   90.00
#
_symmetry.space_group_name_H-M   'P 1'
#
loop_
_entity.id
_entity.type
_entity.pdbx_description
1 polymer ?
#
loop_
_entity_poly.entity_id
_entity_poly.type
_entity_poly.pdbx_seq_one_letter_code
_entity_poly.pdbx_strand_id
1 'polypeptide(L)'
;MGSYPKKPMSSYLRFSTEQLPKFKAKHPDAKLSELVRKIAALWRELPEAEKKVYEADFKAEWKAYKEAVSKYKEQLTPSQLMGMEKEARQRRLKKKALVKRRELILLGKPKRPRSAYNIYVSESFQEAKDDSAQGKLKLVNEA
;
A
#
# COMPACT_ATOMS: atom_id res chain seq x y z
N MET A 1 -11.09 8.24 -20.09
CA MET A 1 -10.59 9.37 -19.27
C MET A 1 -9.29 8.97 -18.60
N GLY A 2 -8.30 9.87 -18.55
CA GLY A 2 -7.00 9.59 -17.93
C GLY A 2 -7.12 9.27 -16.44
N SER A 3 -6.16 8.55 -15.88
CA SER A 3 -6.06 8.36 -14.43
C SER A 3 -5.60 9.65 -13.76
N TYR A 4 -5.97 9.87 -12.48
CA TYR A 4 -5.47 10.99 -11.68
C TYR A 4 -3.93 11.03 -11.75
N PRO A 5 -3.30 12.19 -12.08
CA PRO A 5 -1.86 12.29 -12.19
C PRO A 5 -1.15 11.79 -10.94
N LYS A 6 -0.08 11.01 -11.09
CA LYS A 6 0.69 10.51 -9.95
C LYS A 6 1.68 11.56 -9.49
N LYS A 7 1.88 11.67 -8.17
CA LYS A 7 2.91 12.54 -7.59
C LYS A 7 4.30 12.10 -8.07
N PRO A 8 5.18 13.05 -8.42
CA PRO A 8 6.56 12.72 -8.78
C PRO A 8 7.33 12.19 -7.56
N MET A 9 8.39 11.44 -7.84
CA MET A 9 9.26 10.88 -6.80
C MET A 9 10.11 11.98 -6.17
N SER A 10 10.27 11.96 -4.85
CA SER A 10 11.19 12.88 -4.16
C SER A 10 12.65 12.61 -4.55
N SER A 11 13.53 13.57 -4.28
CA SER A 11 14.97 13.47 -4.56
C SER A 11 15.60 12.17 -4.05
N TYR A 12 15.40 11.84 -2.77
CA TYR A 12 15.87 10.58 -2.19
C TYR A 12 15.25 9.35 -2.86
N LEU A 13 13.94 9.37 -3.15
CA LEU A 13 13.27 8.20 -3.74
C LEU A 13 13.81 7.94 -5.16
N ARG A 14 14.05 9.00 -5.93
CA ARG A 14 14.69 8.93 -7.25
C ARG A 14 16.08 8.30 -7.16
N PHE A 15 16.95 8.83 -6.30
CA PHE A 15 18.26 8.24 -6.03
C PHE A 15 18.16 6.77 -5.60
N SER A 16 17.24 6.46 -4.68
CA SER A 16 17.04 5.10 -4.18
C SER A 16 16.61 4.15 -5.30
N THR A 17 15.70 4.57 -6.18
CA THR A 17 15.26 3.77 -7.33
C THR A 17 16.37 3.53 -8.35
N GLU A 18 17.30 4.47 -8.53
CA GLU A 18 18.44 4.32 -9.44
C GLU A 18 19.54 3.41 -8.85
N GLN A 19 19.76 3.48 -7.54
CA GLN A 19 20.82 2.71 -6.86
C GLN A 19 20.40 1.27 -6.56
N LEU A 20 19.11 1.04 -6.30
CA LEU A 20 18.62 -0.27 -5.87
C LEU A 20 18.96 -1.42 -6.84
N PRO A 21 18.79 -1.28 -8.17
CA PRO A 21 19.20 -2.31 -9.12
C PRO A 21 20.72 -2.57 -9.12
N LYS A 22 21.54 -1.52 -8.98
CA LYS A 22 23.00 -1.62 -8.91
C LYS A 22 23.44 -2.41 -7.66
N PHE A 23 22.79 -2.13 -6.54
CA PHE A 23 23.02 -2.84 -5.28
C PHE A 23 22.55 -4.28 -5.33
N LYS A 24 21.39 -4.54 -5.95
CA LYS A 24 20.86 -5.89 -6.12
C LYS A 24 21.72 -6.73 -7.06
N ALA A 25 22.29 -6.14 -8.11
CA ALA A 25 23.22 -6.83 -9.00
C ALA A 25 24.52 -7.24 -8.28
N LYS A 26 25.03 -6.41 -7.37
CA LYS A 26 26.22 -6.72 -6.55
C LYS A 26 25.93 -7.69 -5.41
N HIS A 27 24.70 -7.71 -4.92
CA HIS A 27 24.27 -8.53 -3.79
C HIS A 27 22.94 -9.22 -4.09
N PRO A 28 22.92 -10.23 -4.97
CA PRO A 28 21.68 -10.88 -5.42
C PRO A 28 20.92 -11.55 -4.28
N ASP A 29 21.61 -12.06 -3.27
CA ASP A 29 21.03 -12.80 -2.13
C ASP A 29 20.65 -11.89 -0.95
N ALA A 30 21.02 -10.61 -0.99
CA ALA A 30 20.75 -9.70 0.11
C ALA A 30 19.27 -9.31 0.18
N LYS A 31 18.77 -9.18 1.41
CA LYS A 31 17.39 -8.72 1.63
C LYS A 31 17.23 -7.29 1.17
N LEU A 32 16.10 -7.01 0.53
CA LEU A 32 15.76 -5.66 0.04
C LEU A 32 15.86 -4.59 1.14
N SER A 33 15.45 -4.91 2.37
CA SER A 33 15.53 -4.00 3.52
C SER A 33 16.97 -3.60 3.88
N GLU A 34 17.93 -4.50 3.70
CA GLU A 34 19.35 -4.23 3.97
C GLU A 34 19.95 -3.36 2.86
N LEU A 35 19.60 -3.63 1.60
CA LEU A 35 20.03 -2.82 0.46
C LEU A 35 19.51 -1.38 0.58
N VAL A 36 18.22 -1.21 0.86
CA VAL A 36 17.62 0.12 1.07
C VAL A 36 18.27 0.84 2.25
N ARG A 37 18.63 0.13 3.33
CA ARG A 37 19.35 0.72 4.47
C ARG A 37 20.73 1.25 4.06
N LYS A 38 21.50 0.49 3.28
CA LYS A 38 22.81 0.91 2.76
C LYS A 38 22.68 2.12 1.83
N ILE A 39 21.70 2.11 0.93
CA ILE A 39 21.41 3.24 0.03
C ILE A 39 21.00 4.49 0.81
N ALA A 40 20.22 4.35 1.88
CA ALA A 40 19.85 5.46 2.75
C ALA A 40 21.07 6.06 3.47
N ALA A 41 22.06 5.26 3.84
CA ALA A 41 23.32 5.74 4.40
C ALA A 41 24.12 6.51 3.35
N LEU A 42 24.28 5.95 2.15
CA LEU A 42 24.96 6.63 1.03
C LEU A 42 24.32 7.98 0.68
N TRP A 43 22.99 8.06 0.68
CA TRP A 43 22.30 9.33 0.45
C TRP A 43 22.67 10.39 1.50
N ARG A 44 22.86 10.01 2.78
CA ARG A 44 23.24 10.99 3.82
C ARG A 44 24.66 11.50 3.59
N GLU A 45 25.57 10.61 3.20
CA GLU A 45 26.98 10.91 2.91
C GLU A 45 27.17 11.65 1.57
N LEU A 46 26.17 11.61 0.68
CA LEU A 46 26.25 12.24 -0.64
C LEU A 46 26.48 13.77 -0.52
N PRO A 47 27.39 14.35 -1.34
CA PRO A 47 27.60 15.78 -1.37
C PRO A 47 26.32 16.57 -1.66
N GLU A 48 26.20 17.75 -1.06
CA GLU A 48 25.04 18.62 -1.23
C GLU A 48 24.86 19.04 -2.71
N ALA A 49 25.95 19.17 -3.46
CA ALA A 49 25.91 19.49 -4.88
C ALA A 49 25.15 18.41 -5.69
N GLU A 50 25.39 17.13 -5.40
CA GLU A 50 24.69 16.03 -6.07
C GLU A 50 23.24 15.91 -5.62
N LYS A 51 22.97 16.09 -4.32
CA LYS A 51 21.59 16.15 -3.79
C LYS A 51 20.76 17.24 -4.48
N LYS A 52 21.36 18.41 -4.72
CA LYS A 52 20.71 19.54 -5.39
C LYS A 52 20.26 19.22 -6.82
N VAL A 53 20.97 18.36 -7.55
CA VAL A 53 20.54 17.91 -8.88
C VAL A 53 19.20 17.18 -8.78
N TYR A 54 19.11 16.20 -7.87
CA TYR A 54 17.88 15.45 -7.62
C TYR A 54 16.73 16.33 -7.09
N GLU A 55 17.04 17.37 -6.32
CA GLU A 55 16.03 18.34 -5.87
C GLU A 55 15.54 19.26 -6.99
N ALA A 56 16.42 19.70 -7.90
CA ALA A 56 16.06 20.50 -9.05
C ALA A 56 15.11 19.73 -9.98
N ASP A 57 15.44 18.47 -10.27
CA ASP A 57 14.58 17.54 -11.01
C ASP A 57 13.20 17.41 -10.35
N PHE A 58 13.17 17.14 -9.04
CA PHE A 58 11.92 17.02 -8.30
C PHE A 58 11.09 18.31 -8.38
N LYS A 59 11.70 19.48 -8.26
CA LYS A 59 11.01 20.78 -8.35
C LYS A 59 10.40 20.99 -9.73
N ALA A 60 11.13 20.65 -10.80
CA ALA A 60 10.64 20.74 -12.16
C ALA A 60 9.43 19.81 -12.39
N GLU A 61 9.54 18.55 -11.99
CA GLU A 61 8.44 17.59 -12.11
C GLU A 61 7.25 17.94 -11.22
N TRP A 62 7.49 18.51 -10.05
CA TRP A 62 6.43 18.98 -9.15
C TRP A 62 5.61 20.11 -9.77
N LYS A 63 6.26 21.01 -10.51
CA LYS A 63 5.56 22.06 -11.27
C LYS A 63 4.68 21.45 -12.36
N ALA A 64 5.23 20.54 -13.18
CA ALA A 64 4.47 19.84 -14.22
C ALA A 64 3.30 19.02 -13.64
N TYR A 65 3.51 18.36 -12.50
CA TYR A 65 2.46 17.63 -11.78
C TYR A 65 1.32 18.54 -11.32
N LYS A 66 1.63 19.72 -10.76
CA LYS A 66 0.61 20.69 -10.34
C LYS A 66 -0.25 21.14 -11.52
N GLU A 67 0.37 21.45 -12.64
CA GLU A 67 -0.33 21.84 -13.87
C GLU A 67 -1.21 20.71 -14.40
N ALA A 68 -0.69 19.47 -14.45
CA ALA A 68 -1.45 18.29 -14.85
C ALA A 68 -2.65 18.03 -13.93
N VAL A 69 -2.49 18.19 -12.61
CA VAL A 69 -3.59 18.05 -11.64
C VAL A 69 -4.64 19.14 -11.79
N SER A 70 -4.24 20.39 -12.09
CA SER A 70 -5.20 21.47 -12.34
C SER A 70 -6.08 21.13 -13.54
N LYS A 71 -5.45 20.81 -14.68
CA LYS A 71 -6.15 20.42 -15.91
C LYS A 71 -7.05 19.20 -15.69
N TYR A 72 -6.57 18.19 -14.96
CA TYR A 72 -7.36 17.01 -14.64
C TYR A 72 -8.60 17.35 -13.79
N LYS A 73 -8.46 18.24 -12.80
CA LYS A 73 -9.58 18.66 -11.93
C LYS A 73 -10.60 19.52 -12.67
N GLU A 74 -10.16 20.40 -13.57
CA GLU A 74 -11.04 21.23 -14.40
C GLU A 74 -11.91 20.39 -15.34
N GLN A 75 -11.42 19.22 -15.77
CA GLN A 75 -12.17 18.27 -16.61
C GLN A 75 -13.20 17.43 -15.84
N LEU A 76 -13.18 17.44 -14.50
CA LEU A 76 -14.03 16.58 -13.69
C LEU A 76 -15.38 17.22 -13.38
N THR A 77 -16.43 16.42 -13.49
CA THR A 77 -17.76 16.81 -13.00
C THR A 77 -17.84 16.79 -11.47
N PRO A 78 -18.74 17.57 -10.85
CA PRO A 78 -18.96 17.53 -9.40
C PRO A 78 -19.28 16.13 -8.86
N SER A 79 -20.04 15.33 -9.61
CA SER A 79 -20.36 13.94 -9.25
C SER A 79 -19.12 13.05 -9.19
N GLN A 80 -18.22 13.17 -10.18
CA GLN A 80 -16.96 12.44 -10.19
C GLN A 80 -16.04 12.86 -9.04
N LEU A 81 -15.95 14.16 -8.74
CA LEU A 81 -15.20 14.67 -7.60
C LEU A 81 -15.68 14.08 -6.26
N MET A 82 -17.00 14.08 -6.03
CA MET A 82 -17.60 13.47 -4.84
C MET A 82 -17.33 11.96 -4.77
N GLY A 83 -17.42 11.26 -5.90
CA GLY A 83 -17.10 9.83 -5.98
C GLY A 83 -15.65 9.54 -5.58
N MET A 84 -14.70 10.30 -6.12
CA MET A 84 -13.28 10.18 -5.79
C MET A 84 -12.99 10.50 -4.31
N GLU A 85 -13.63 11.52 -3.75
CA GLU A 85 -13.47 11.86 -2.33
C GLU A 85 -14.01 10.75 -1.41
N LYS A 86 -15.19 10.22 -1.73
CA LYS A 86 -15.79 9.09 -1.01
C LYS A 86 -14.87 7.87 -1.06
N GLU A 87 -14.33 7.54 -2.23
CA GLU A 87 -13.39 6.43 -2.38
C GLU A 87 -12.11 6.66 -1.57
N ALA A 88 -11.51 7.85 -1.64
CA ALA A 88 -10.33 8.20 -0.86
C ALA A 88 -10.58 8.08 0.66
N ARG A 89 -11.75 8.53 1.13
CA ARG A 89 -12.19 8.39 2.52
C ARG A 89 -12.32 6.93 2.92
N GLN A 90 -12.96 6.09 2.11
CA GLN A 90 -13.08 4.65 2.36
C GLN A 90 -11.72 3.94 2.41
N ARG A 91 -10.82 4.25 1.47
CA ARG A 91 -9.44 3.73 1.47
C ARG A 91 -8.69 4.10 2.76
N ARG A 92 -8.82 5.35 3.23
CA ARG A 92 -8.21 5.83 4.48
C ARG A 92 -8.78 5.10 5.71
N LEU A 93 -10.10 4.97 5.80
CA LEU A 93 -10.77 4.27 6.90
C LEU A 93 -10.37 2.80 6.95
N LYS A 94 -10.34 2.11 5.80
CA LYS A 94 -9.90 0.72 5.68
C LYS A 94 -8.45 0.54 6.14
N LYS A 95 -7.54 1.44 5.72
CA LYS A 95 -6.14 1.41 6.18
C LYS A 95 -6.02 1.63 7.69
N LYS A 96 -6.78 2.58 8.26
CA LYS A 96 -6.79 2.84 9.71
C LYS A 96 -7.29 1.63 10.50
N ALA A 97 -8.36 0.99 10.04
CA ALA A 97 -8.89 -0.23 10.65
C ALA A 97 -7.87 -1.40 10.58
N LEU A 98 -7.17 -1.55 9.45
CA LEU A 98 -6.13 -2.57 9.29
C LEU A 98 -4.95 -2.36 10.25
N VAL A 99 -4.45 -1.12 10.37
CA VAL A 99 -3.34 -0.79 11.29
C VAL A 99 -3.76 -1.07 12.73
N LYS A 100 -4.94 -0.58 13.14
CA LYS A 100 -5.48 -0.84 14.49
C LYS A 100 -5.63 -2.35 14.75
N ARG A 101 -6.11 -3.11 13.77
CA ARG A 101 -6.20 -4.58 13.90
C ARG A 101 -4.83 -5.22 14.09
N ARG A 102 -3.82 -4.84 13.31
CA ARG A 102 -2.44 -5.35 13.43
C ARG A 102 -1.82 -5.04 14.79
N GLU A 103 -2.01 -3.81 15.26
CA GLU A 103 -1.56 -3.37 16.59
C GLU A 103 -2.21 -4.18 17.71
N LEU A 104 -3.54 -4.38 17.68
CA LEU A 104 -4.23 -5.20 18.67
C LEU A 104 -3.76 -6.66 18.67
N ILE A 105 -3.40 -7.21 17.50
CA ILE A 105 -2.82 -8.57 17.39
C ILE A 105 -1.42 -8.60 18.02
N LEU A 106 -0.58 -7.59 17.75
CA LEU A 106 0.76 -7.49 18.34
C LEU A 106 0.71 -7.37 19.87
N LEU A 107 -0.27 -6.65 20.40
CA LEU A 107 -0.52 -6.53 21.85
C LEU A 107 -1.16 -7.78 22.47
N GLY A 108 -1.39 -8.84 21.69
CA GLY A 108 -1.96 -10.10 22.20
C GLY A 108 -3.41 -9.99 22.64
N LYS A 109 -4.19 -9.03 22.11
CA LYS A 109 -5.59 -8.87 22.50
C LYS A 109 -6.35 -10.19 22.29
N PRO A 110 -7.00 -10.74 23.33
CA PRO A 110 -7.74 -11.99 23.22
C PRO A 110 -8.76 -11.95 22.08
N LYS A 111 -8.89 -13.07 21.37
CA LYS A 111 -9.96 -13.23 20.38
C LYS A 111 -11.31 -13.22 21.12
N ARG A 112 -12.34 -12.70 20.45
CA ARG A 112 -13.71 -12.75 20.97
C ARG A 112 -14.14 -14.22 21.22
N PRO A 113 -15.01 -14.49 22.20
CA PRO A 113 -15.56 -15.82 22.42
C PRO A 113 -16.28 -16.31 21.15
N ARG A 114 -16.19 -17.62 20.88
CA ARG A 114 -16.90 -18.24 19.76
C ARG A 114 -18.39 -18.28 20.09
N SER A 115 -19.24 -17.91 19.13
CA SER A 115 -20.68 -18.15 19.23
C SER A 115 -20.98 -19.64 19.06
N ALA A 116 -22.13 -20.13 19.55
CA ALA A 116 -22.59 -21.51 19.34
C ALA A 116 -22.56 -21.89 17.85
N TYR A 117 -23.03 -20.99 16.99
CA TYR A 117 -22.92 -21.16 15.53
C TYR A 117 -21.47 -21.28 15.03
N ASN A 118 -20.52 -20.53 15.60
CA ASN A 118 -19.11 -20.67 15.22
C ASN A 118 -18.47 -21.98 15.69
N ILE A 119 -18.99 -22.56 16.78
CA ILE A 119 -18.57 -23.89 17.26
C ILE A 119 -19.09 -24.96 16.30
N TYR A 120 -20.40 -24.97 16.01
CA TYR A 120 -21.02 -25.85 15.01
C TYR A 120 -20.31 -25.76 13.65
N VAL A 121 -20.11 -24.54 13.12
CA VAL A 121 -19.38 -24.37 11.86
C VAL A 121 -17.97 -24.94 11.95
N SER A 122 -17.25 -24.78 13.07
CA SER A 122 -15.90 -25.33 13.16
C SER A 122 -15.83 -26.85 13.21
N GLU A 123 -16.90 -27.51 13.67
CA GLU A 123 -17.03 -28.97 13.72
C GLU A 123 -17.50 -29.50 12.36
N SER A 124 -18.64 -29.00 11.87
CA SER A 124 -19.30 -29.48 10.64
C SER A 124 -18.57 -29.09 9.35
N PHE A 125 -17.77 -28.02 9.34
CA PHE A 125 -17.05 -27.57 8.13
C PHE A 125 -15.96 -28.55 7.69
N GLN A 126 -15.41 -29.36 8.59
CA GLN A 126 -14.43 -30.39 8.19
C GLN A 126 -15.09 -31.54 7.42
N GLU A 127 -16.31 -31.89 7.80
CA GLU A 127 -17.06 -33.03 7.27
C GLU A 127 -17.83 -32.70 5.98
N ALA A 128 -18.06 -31.41 5.71
CA ALA A 128 -18.74 -30.96 4.50
C ALA A 128 -17.99 -31.41 3.22
N LYS A 129 -18.72 -32.13 2.36
CA LYS A 129 -18.23 -32.74 1.12
C LYS A 129 -18.31 -31.76 -0.05
N ASP A 130 -17.46 -30.75 -0.02
CA ASP A 130 -17.26 -29.82 -1.15
C ASP A 130 -15.78 -29.40 -1.20
N ASP A 131 -15.20 -29.22 -2.37
CA ASP A 131 -13.78 -28.88 -2.48
C ASP A 131 -13.50 -27.39 -2.19
N SER A 132 -14.53 -26.54 -2.32
CA SER A 132 -14.44 -25.12 -2.06
C SER A 132 -14.86 -24.78 -0.63
N ALA A 133 -14.06 -23.94 0.04
CA ALA A 133 -14.42 -23.38 1.34
C ALA A 133 -15.78 -22.67 1.32
N GLN A 134 -16.19 -22.10 0.18
CA GLN A 134 -17.49 -21.45 0.04
C GLN A 134 -18.62 -22.46 -0.06
N GLY A 135 -18.41 -23.57 -0.80
CA GLY A 135 -19.40 -24.64 -0.94
C GLY A 135 -19.59 -25.38 0.38
N LYS A 136 -18.50 -25.72 1.08
CA LYS A 136 -18.55 -26.29 2.43
C LYS A 136 -19.35 -25.42 3.40
N LEU A 137 -19.11 -24.10 3.40
CA LEU A 137 -19.85 -23.19 4.29
C LEU A 137 -21.33 -23.10 3.93
N LYS A 138 -21.69 -23.17 2.64
CA LYS A 138 -23.10 -23.20 2.22
C LYS A 138 -23.79 -24.46 2.73
N LEU A 139 -23.18 -25.63 2.51
CA LEU A 139 -23.72 -26.90 3.00
C LEU A 139 -23.91 -26.90 4.51
N VAL A 140 -22.95 -26.38 5.28
CA VAL A 140 -23.06 -26.27 6.75
C VAL A 140 -24.14 -25.27 7.19
N ASN A 141 -24.44 -24.25 6.39
CA ASN A 141 -25.51 -23.30 6.70
C ASN A 141 -26.91 -23.80 6.33
N GLU A 142 -26.97 -24.75 5.39
CA GLU A 142 -28.20 -25.37 4.89
C GLU A 142 -28.54 -26.67 5.64
N ALA A 143 -27.61 -27.18 6.47
CA ALA A 143 -27.75 -28.36 7.33
C ALA A 143 -28.18 -27.99 8.74
#